data_AF-A0A7V8X039-F1
#
_entry.id   AF-A0A7V8X039-F1
#
_cell.length_a   1.000
_cell.length_b   1.000
_cell.length_c   1.000
_cell.angle_alpha   90.00
_cell.angle_beta   90.00
_cell.angle_gamma   90.00
#
_symmetry.space_group_name_H-M   'P 1'
#
loop_
_entity.id
_entity.type
_entity.pdbx_description
1 polymer ?
#
loop_
_entity_poly.entity_id
_entity_poly.type
_entity_poly.pdbx_seq_one_letter_code
_entity_poly.pdbx_strand_id
1 'polypeptide(L)' 'MSTLTLITTHGPVDLCFRPAGFAGGYEALRMGQVVIVVSGVDVPVASLADVITSKRSAGRPKDIVALPALEARLRKRDA' A
#
# COMPACT_ATOMS: atom_id res chain seq x y z
N MET A 1 6.60 4.93 11.46
CA MET A 1 5.44 4.08 11.10
C MET A 1 5.42 2.92 12.09
N SER A 2 4.37 2.80 12.89
CA SER A 2 4.18 1.63 13.77
C SER A 2 3.26 0.62 13.09
N THR A 3 3.62 -0.66 13.20
CA THR A 3 2.86 -1.80 12.70
C THR A 3 2.73 -2.83 13.82
N LEU A 4 1.54 -3.42 13.96
CA LEU A 4 1.31 -4.57 14.83
C LEU A 4 1.11 -5.79 13.94
N THR A 5 1.97 -6.80 14.08
CA THR A 5 1.78 -8.08 13.40
C THR A 5 0.88 -8.96 14.26
N LEU A 6 -0.30 -9.29 13.75
CA LEU A 6 -1.20 -10.28 14.32
C LEU A 6 -0.78 -11.66 13.84
N ILE A 7 -0.52 -12.58 14.77
CA ILE A 7 -0.29 -13.98 14.44
C ILE A 7 -1.64 -14.69 14.44
N THR A 8 -2.07 -15.16 13.27
CA THR A 8 -3.35 -15.86 13.10
C THR A 8 -3.10 -17.32 12.75
N THR A 9 -4.15 -18.14 12.82
CA THR A 9 -4.12 -19.53 12.31
C THR A 9 -3.88 -19.62 10.80
N HIS A 10 -3.99 -18.50 10.07
CA HIS A 10 -3.79 -18.41 8.62
C HIS A 10 -2.51 -17.66 8.25
N GLY A 11 -1.62 -17.40 9.21
CA GLY A 11 -0.36 -16.68 9.01
C GLY A 11 -0.35 -15.26 9.60
N PRO A 12 0.78 -14.54 9.46
CA PRO A 12 0.94 -13.19 10.00
C PRO A 12 0.16 -12.15 9.17
N VAL A 13 -0.51 -11.23 9.86
CA VAL A 13 -1.22 -10.09 9.27
C VAL A 13 -0.71 -8.81 9.90
N ASP A 14 -0.19 -7.89 9.10
CA ASP A 14 0.29 -6.59 9.58
C ASP A 14 -0.84 -5.55 9.61
N LEU A 15 -1.12 -5.02 10.80
CA LEU A 15 -1.95 -3.84 11.00
C LEU A 15 -1.06 -2.58 11.00
N CYS A 16 -1.28 -1.69 10.04
CA CYS A 16 -0.60 -0.40 9.96
C CYS A 16 -1.48 0.71 10.52
N PHE A 17 -1.08 1.30 11.66
CA PHE A 17 -1.83 2.39 12.29
C PHE A 17 -1.63 3.74 11.63
N ARG A 18 -0.43 3.97 11.08
CA ARG A 18 -0.07 5.22 10.42
C ARG A 18 0.71 4.94 9.14
N PRO A 19 0.01 4.85 7.99
CA PRO A 19 0.66 4.66 6.70
C PRO A 19 1.67 5.77 6.43
N ALA A 20 2.89 5.40 6.05
CA ALA A 20 3.91 6.37 5.66
C ALA A 20 3.40 7.21 4.47
N GLY A 21 3.65 8.52 4.50
CA GLY A 21 3.22 9.44 3.43
C GLY A 21 1.79 9.97 3.56
N PHE A 22 0.99 9.48 4.52
CA PHE A 22 -0.41 9.89 4.69
C PHE A 22 -0.64 10.52 6.07
N ALA A 23 -0.54 11.84 6.14
CA ALA A 23 -0.76 12.58 7.39
C ALA A 23 -2.19 12.42 7.95
N GLY A 24 -3.19 12.30 7.05
CA GLY A 24 -4.58 12.01 7.39
C GLY A 24 -4.87 10.53 7.69
N GLY A 25 -3.85 9.68 7.76
CA GLY A 25 -4.00 8.27 8.11
C GLY A 25 -4.78 7.46 7.07
N TYR A 26 -5.56 6.49 7.54
CA TYR A 26 -6.34 5.59 6.68
C TYR A 26 -7.34 6.32 5.80
N GLU A 27 -8.03 7.34 6.31
CA GLU A 27 -9.03 8.09 5.55
C GLU A 27 -8.43 8.76 4.30
N ALA A 28 -7.21 9.30 4.41
CA ALA A 28 -6.50 9.86 3.27
C ALA A 28 -6.21 8.82 2.17
N LEU A 29 -5.86 7.60 2.58
CA LEU A 29 -5.56 6.48 1.68
C LEU A 29 -6.84 5.86 1.10
N ARG A 30 -7.93 5.84 1.88
CA ARG A 30 -9.24 5.31 1.49
C ARG A 30 -9.87 6.09 0.34
N MET A 31 -9.62 7.40 0.24
CA MET A 31 -10.13 8.23 -0.87
C MET A 31 -9.59 7.78 -2.24
N GLY A 32 -8.32 7.36 -2.30
CA GLY A 32 -7.64 6.95 -3.53
C GLY A 32 -7.74 5.46 -3.86
N GLN A 33 -8.53 4.69 -3.10
CA GLN A 33 -8.57 3.25 -3.25
C GLN A 33 -9.06 2.78 -4.63
N VAL A 34 -8.67 1.56 -4.98
CA VAL A 34 -9.27 0.79 -6.07
C VAL A 34 -9.85 -0.50 -5.51
N VAL A 35 -10.92 -1.01 -6.09
CA VAL A 35 -11.52 -2.30 -5.68
C VAL A 35 -10.98 -3.39 -6.58
N ILE A 36 -10.53 -4.49 -5.97
CA ILE A 36 -10.19 -5.74 -6.67
C ILE A 36 -11.07 -6.86 -6.13
N VAL A 37 -11.40 -7.84 -6.98
CA VAL A 37 -12.18 -9.01 -6.55
C VAL A 37 -11.22 -10.14 -6.16
N VAL A 38 -11.29 -10.59 -4.91
CA VAL A 38 -10.52 -11.74 -4.41
C VAL A 38 -11.49 -12.80 -3.92
N SER A 39 -11.51 -13.96 -4.57
CA SER A 39 -12.42 -15.07 -4.23
C SER A 39 -13.90 -14.65 -4.17
N GLY A 40 -14.32 -13.75 -5.07
CA GLY A 40 -15.69 -13.22 -5.12
C GLY A 40 -15.99 -12.10 -4.11
N VAL A 41 -15.00 -11.66 -3.34
CA VAL A 41 -15.14 -10.57 -2.38
C VAL A 41 -14.51 -9.29 -2.94
N ASP A 42 -15.26 -8.19 -2.89
CA ASP A 42 -14.77 -6.86 -3.22
C ASP A 42 -13.80 -6.37 -2.13
N VAL A 43 -12.51 -6.34 -2.47
CA VAL A 43 -11.43 -5.91 -1.57
C VAL A 43 -10.93 -4.54 -1.98
N PRO A 44 -11.16 -3.50 -1.15
CA PRO A 44 -10.55 -2.20 -1.36
C PRO A 44 -9.03 -2.26 -1.10
N VAL A 45 -8.24 -1.79 -2.05
CA VAL A 45 -6.78 -1.72 -1.95
C VAL A 45 -6.28 -0.33 -2.31
N ALA A 46 -5.11 0.04 -1.78
CA ALA A 46 -4.44 1.30 -2.14
C ALA A 46 -4.18 1.35 -3.65
N SER A 47 -4.33 2.52 -4.27
CA SER A 47 -3.91 2.69 -5.66
C SER A 47 -2.40 2.49 -5.80
N LEU A 48 -1.94 2.18 -7.01
CA LEU A 48 -0.51 2.08 -7.29
C LEU A 48 0.23 3.40 -6.99
N ALA A 49 -0.41 4.55 -7.23
CA ALA A 49 0.16 5.86 -6.91
C ALA A 49 0.33 6.07 -5.39
N ASP A 50 -0.66 5.65 -4.61
CA ASP A 50 -0.60 5.72 -3.15
C ASP A 50 0.44 4.75 -2.57
N VAL A 51 0.57 3.55 -3.15
CA VAL A 51 1.63 2.61 -2.79
C VAL A 51 3.01 3.23 -3.03
N ILE A 52 3.25 3.84 -4.20
CA ILE A 52 4.52 4.53 -4.51
C ILE A 52 4.79 5.64 -3.49
N THR A 53 3.79 6.48 -3.19
CA THR A 53 3.89 7.53 -2.17
C THR A 53 4.30 6.94 -0.82
N SER A 54 3.63 5.88 -0.37
CA SER A 54 3.94 5.23 0.89
C SER A 54 5.37 4.67 0.94
N LYS A 55 5.80 4.04 -0.15
CA LYS A 55 7.14 3.44 -0.28
C LYS A 55 8.24 4.49 -0.27
N ARG A 56 8.04 5.58 -1.00
CA ARG A 56 8.98 6.72 -1.03
C ARG A 56 9.10 7.37 0.34
N SER A 57 7.97 7.58 1.04
CA SER A 57 7.99 8.14 2.39
C SER A 57 8.57 7.20 3.45
N ALA A 58 8.43 5.88 3.29
CA ALA A 58 8.99 4.91 4.22
C ALA A 58 10.52 4.78 4.08
N GLY A 59 11.06 4.89 2.85
CA GLY A 59 12.50 5.00 2.59
C GLY A 59 13.36 3.80 3.03
N ARG A 60 12.76 2.62 3.25
CA ARG A 60 13.50 1.41 3.65
C ARG A 60 14.34 0.90 2.46
N PRO A 61 15.50 0.26 2.67
CA PRO A 61 16.33 -0.24 1.57
C PRO A 61 15.57 -1.09 0.54
N LYS A 62 14.69 -1.99 1.00
CA LYS A 62 13.83 -2.80 0.13
C LYS A 62 12.79 -1.98 -0.66
N ASP A 63 12.30 -0.88 -0.10
CA ASP A 63 11.33 -0.02 -0.79
C ASP A 63 12.05 0.78 -1.88
N ILE A 64 13.26 1.29 -1.62
CA ILE A 64 14.10 2.01 -2.60
C ILE A 64 14.36 1.14 -3.83
N VAL A 65 14.71 -0.13 -3.62
CA VAL A 65 14.94 -1.10 -4.72
C VAL A 65 13.67 -1.37 -5.53
N ALA A 66 12.50 -1.40 -4.89
CA ALA A 66 11.22 -1.70 -5.56
C ALA A 66 10.62 -0.51 -6.33
N LEU A 67 10.90 0.73 -5.89
CA LEU A 67 10.28 1.95 -6.43
C LEU A 67 10.39 2.10 -7.97
N PRO A 68 11.56 1.90 -8.61
CA PRO A 68 11.68 2.07 -10.06
C PRO A 68 10.72 1.19 -10.87
N ALA A 69 10.53 -0.07 -10.44
CA ALA A 69 9.63 -1.01 -11.10
C ALA A 69 8.16 -0.59 -10.95
N LEU A 70 7.77 -0.12 -9.76
CA LEU A 70 6.40 0.37 -9.50
C LEU A 70 6.09 1.62 -10.32
N GLU A 71 7.03 2.57 -10.39
CA GLU A 71 6.87 3.80 -11.18
C GLU A 71 6.80 3.51 -12.68
N ALA A 72 7.59 2.56 -13.18
CA ALA A 72 7.48 2.10 -14.57
C ALA A 72 6.13 1.45 -14.86
N ARG A 73 5.59 0.67 -13.91
CA ARG A 73 4.26 0.06 -14.03
C ARG A 73 3.14 1.10 -14.08
N LEU A 74 3.26 2.17 -13.28
CA LEU A 74 2.30 3.28 -13.26
C LEU A 74 2.29 4.01 -14.61
N ARG A 75 3.47 4.39 -15.14
CA ARG A 75 3.57 5.04 -16.46
C ARG A 75 2.93 4.22 -17.57
N LYS A 76 3.09 2.89 -17.56
CA LYS A 76 2.47 2.00 -18.57
C LYS A 76 0.94 1.87 -18.43
N ARG A 77 0.38 2.15 -17.27
CA ARG A 77 -1.06 2.08 -17.02
C ARG A 77 -1.77 3.36 -17.49
N ASP A 78 -1.08 4.49 -17.37
CA ASP A 78 -1.64 5.82 -17.65
C ASP A 78 -1.34 6.29 -19.10
N ALA A 79 -0.65 5.46 -19.90
CA ALA A 79 -0.39 5.66 -21.32
C ALA A 79 -1.38 4.86 -22.17
#